data_AF-A0AAU1MWH0-F1
#
_entry.id   AF-A0AAU1MWH0-F1
#
_cell.length_a   1.000
_cell.length_b   1.000
_cell.length_c   1.000
_cell.angle_alpha   90.00
_cell.angle_beta   90.00
_cell.angle_gamma   90.00
#
_symmetry.space_group_name_H-M   'P 1'
#
loop_
_entity.id
_entity.type
_entity.pdbx_description
1 polymer ?
#
loop_
_entity_poly.entity_id
_entity_poly.type
_entity_poly.pdbx_seq_one_letter_code
_entity_poly.pdbx_strand_id
1 'polypeptide(L)'
;MCPTSPPRRWDGSRAGSRRPRALHVAPDSPTRLLRTAQGGTCRLCGNRFEWYQRSDGRPIGLHPAELTTRTVPARCRWHLSRGVAHPAGDGSAWCRIPHHLICPGLDTTTLTPPLNELRRQLALRTRRLIDAGTHTPPSAQPPAQPAAAVCRPSRPIAYFLYGYYLADRPLDDIRCVAQTRTRRRCPHPVQHPSAPSGIWRLHSPSPGCGQLALPGGVMALYDLSHLPYAEQLRWRTQRCPHHAAAHGAADLALTGWEVFDPLLHHQHIHTRLPDMVRRRKGRQE
;
A
#
# COMPACT_ATOMS: atom_id res chain seq x y z
N MET A 1 15.38 31.66 28.45
CA MET A 1 14.97 30.42 27.74
C MET A 1 13.47 30.27 27.91
N CYS A 2 12.68 30.53 26.86
CA CYS A 2 11.21 30.47 26.95
C CYS A 2 10.71 29.02 26.80
N PRO A 3 9.79 28.55 27.66
CA PRO A 3 9.23 27.21 27.54
C PRO A 3 8.24 27.16 26.35
N THR A 4 8.48 26.24 25.43
CA THR A 4 7.61 25.98 24.28
C THR A 4 6.26 25.45 24.76
N SER A 5 5.20 26.22 24.54
CA SER A 5 3.83 25.79 24.85
C SER A 5 3.41 24.61 23.96
N PRO A 6 2.63 23.64 24.49
CA PRO A 6 2.17 22.51 23.71
C PRO A 6 1.18 22.94 22.60
N PRO A 7 1.11 22.20 21.48
CA PRO A 7 0.23 22.53 20.37
C PRO A 7 -1.25 22.50 20.81
N ARG A 8 -2.05 23.47 20.35
CA ARG A 8 -3.49 23.57 20.62
C ARG A 8 -4.31 22.96 19.47
N ARG A 9 -5.54 22.53 19.77
CA ARG A 9 -6.53 22.16 18.75
C ARG A 9 -7.11 23.43 18.09
N TRP A 10 -7.76 23.26 16.94
CA TRP A 10 -8.30 24.35 16.11
C TRP A 10 -9.37 25.20 16.83
N ASP A 11 -9.99 24.67 17.89
CA ASP A 11 -10.97 25.33 18.76
C ASP A 11 -10.35 25.99 20.02
N GLY A 12 -9.02 26.05 20.13
CA GLY A 12 -8.33 26.64 21.30
C GLY A 12 -8.18 25.71 22.50
N SER A 13 -8.81 24.53 22.47
CA SER A 13 -8.70 23.50 23.50
C SER A 13 -7.28 22.89 23.56
N ARG A 14 -6.81 22.55 24.77
CA ARG A 14 -5.51 21.88 24.96
C ARG A 14 -5.52 20.54 24.19
N ALA A 15 -4.52 20.31 23.34
CA ALA A 15 -4.38 19.01 22.69
C ALA A 15 -3.95 17.98 23.77
N GLY A 16 -4.92 17.31 24.37
CA GLY A 16 -4.64 16.17 25.23
C GLY A 16 -3.78 15.16 24.47
N SER A 17 -2.62 14.81 25.04
CA SER A 17 -1.80 13.69 24.60
C SER A 17 -2.71 12.45 24.59
N ARG A 18 -3.14 12.02 23.40
CA ARG A 18 -3.87 10.75 23.25
C ARG A 18 -2.91 9.65 23.69
N ARG A 19 -3.16 9.03 24.85
CA ARG A 19 -2.51 7.75 25.20
C ARG A 19 -2.77 6.79 24.03
N PRO A 20 -1.74 6.18 23.42
CA PRO A 20 -1.96 5.21 22.37
C PRO A 20 -2.78 4.05 22.94
N ARG A 21 -3.94 3.74 22.35
CA ARG A 21 -4.69 2.52 22.70
C ARG A 21 -3.79 1.31 22.41
N ALA A 22 -3.86 0.31 23.27
CA ALA A 22 -3.15 -0.95 23.05
C ALA A 22 -3.59 -1.56 21.71
N LEU A 23 -2.59 -2.00 20.93
CA LEU A 23 -2.77 -2.57 19.61
C LEU A 23 -3.08 -4.06 19.80
N HIS A 24 -4.17 -4.54 19.22
CA HIS A 24 -4.54 -5.96 19.30
C HIS A 24 -4.77 -6.54 17.91
N VAL A 25 -4.34 -7.79 17.71
CA VAL A 25 -4.71 -8.61 16.54
C VAL A 25 -6.10 -9.19 16.80
N ALA A 26 -6.98 -9.22 15.80
CA ALA A 26 -8.28 -9.88 15.96
C ALA A 26 -8.06 -11.40 16.09
N PRO A 27 -8.71 -12.07 17.06
CA PRO A 27 -8.52 -13.51 17.28
C PRO A 27 -8.96 -14.37 16.09
N ASP A 28 -9.90 -13.85 15.29
CA ASP A 28 -10.49 -14.44 14.10
C ASP A 28 -9.93 -13.84 12.79
N SER A 29 -8.93 -12.96 12.86
CA SER A 29 -8.47 -12.30 11.64
C SER A 29 -7.67 -13.28 10.77
N PRO A 30 -8.04 -13.45 9.49
CA PRO A 30 -7.22 -14.19 8.53
C PRO A 30 -5.87 -13.48 8.25
N THR A 31 -5.72 -12.24 8.72
CA THR A 31 -4.52 -11.42 8.60
C THR A 31 -4.03 -10.99 9.98
N ARG A 32 -2.72 -10.92 10.24
CA ARG A 32 -2.24 -10.49 11.57
C ARG A 32 -2.27 -8.97 11.77
N LEU A 33 -3.10 -8.25 11.00
CA LEU A 33 -3.19 -6.80 11.02
C LEU A 33 -3.71 -6.30 12.37
N LEU A 34 -3.01 -5.34 12.98
CA LEU A 34 -3.48 -4.70 14.21
C LEU A 34 -4.79 -3.94 13.94
N ARG A 35 -5.73 -4.02 14.89
CA ARG A 35 -7.04 -3.35 14.88
C ARG A 35 -6.97 -1.81 14.89
N THR A 36 -5.78 -1.22 14.92
CA THR A 36 -5.63 0.23 14.74
C THR A 36 -5.37 0.55 13.28
N ALA A 37 -6.02 1.62 12.81
CA ALA A 37 -5.54 2.52 11.78
C ALA A 37 -4.08 2.30 11.36
N GLN A 38 -3.83 1.51 10.31
CA GLN A 38 -2.48 1.44 9.77
C GLN A 38 -2.22 2.72 9.00
N GLY A 39 -1.38 3.60 9.56
CA GLY A 39 -1.04 4.86 8.94
C GLY A 39 -0.35 4.63 7.59
N GLY A 40 -0.95 5.14 6.52
CA GLY A 40 -0.37 5.21 5.18
C GLY A 40 -0.18 6.66 4.74
N THR A 41 0.65 6.85 3.71
CA THR A 41 0.76 8.11 2.97
C THR A 41 0.30 7.88 1.55
N CYS A 42 -0.56 8.76 1.04
CA CYS A 42 -1.07 8.65 -0.32
C CYS A 42 0.05 8.94 -1.31
N ARG A 43 0.22 8.07 -2.32
CA ARG A 43 1.26 8.26 -3.35
C ARG A 43 0.98 9.45 -4.27
N LEU A 44 -0.28 9.83 -4.43
CA LEU A 44 -0.66 10.93 -5.32
C LEU A 44 -0.46 12.28 -4.62
N CYS A 45 -0.92 12.41 -3.37
CA CYS A 45 -0.93 13.70 -2.67
C CYS A 45 -0.06 13.77 -1.42
N GLY A 46 0.66 12.71 -1.04
CA GLY A 46 1.51 12.66 0.15
C GLY A 46 0.76 12.67 1.50
N ASN A 47 -0.53 12.99 1.51
CA ASN A 47 -1.33 13.12 2.73
C ASN A 47 -1.49 11.78 3.45
N ARG A 48 -1.61 11.86 4.78
CA ARG A 48 -1.79 10.70 5.64
C ARG A 48 -3.21 10.18 5.57
N PHE A 49 -3.35 8.87 5.64
CA PHE A 49 -4.61 8.17 5.78
C PHE A 49 -4.42 6.94 6.66
N GLU A 50 -5.50 6.29 7.05
CA GLU A 50 -5.50 5.14 7.96
C GLU A 50 -6.24 3.98 7.31
N TRP A 51 -5.59 2.81 7.22
CA TRP A 51 -6.24 1.60 6.74
C TRP A 51 -7.03 0.92 7.84
N TYR A 52 -8.22 0.46 7.47
CA TYR A 52 -9.10 -0.36 8.28
C TYR A 52 -9.57 -1.58 7.49
N GLN A 53 -9.89 -2.67 8.18
CA GLN A 53 -10.58 -3.81 7.58
C GLN A 53 -12.08 -3.53 7.52
N ARG A 54 -12.73 -3.88 6.42
CA ARG A 54 -14.19 -3.82 6.30
C ARG A 54 -14.83 -5.10 6.84
N SER A 55 -16.14 -5.07 7.05
CA SER A 55 -16.93 -6.25 7.42
C SER A 55 -16.87 -7.38 6.37
N ASP A 56 -16.57 -7.07 5.12
CA ASP A 56 -16.38 -8.03 4.01
C ASP A 56 -14.91 -8.49 3.85
N GLY A 57 -14.03 -8.14 4.80
CA GLY A 57 -12.61 -8.51 4.79
C GLY A 57 -11.74 -7.73 3.79
N ARG A 58 -12.31 -6.76 3.06
CA ARG A 58 -11.52 -5.88 2.18
C ARG A 58 -10.97 -4.67 2.95
N PRO A 59 -9.75 -4.21 2.67
CA PRO A 59 -9.24 -3.01 3.31
C PRO A 59 -9.89 -1.72 2.75
N ILE A 60 -9.98 -0.68 3.58
CA ILE A 60 -10.36 0.66 3.17
C ILE A 60 -9.45 1.72 3.80
N GLY A 61 -8.98 2.66 2.97
CA GLY A 61 -8.18 3.80 3.41
C GLY A 61 -9.09 4.98 3.77
N LEU A 62 -9.19 5.27 5.06
CA LEU A 62 -10.00 6.38 5.59
C LEU A 62 -9.12 7.56 5.95
N HIS A 63 -9.66 8.77 5.77
CA HIS A 63 -9.00 9.97 6.28
C HIS A 63 -8.92 9.93 7.82
N PRO A 64 -7.82 10.39 8.46
CA PRO A 64 -7.64 10.23 9.91
C PRO A 64 -8.59 11.11 10.75
N ALA A 65 -9.08 12.21 10.19
CA ALA A 65 -9.99 13.11 10.89
C ALA A 65 -11.43 12.59 10.85
N GLU A 66 -12.12 12.71 11.99
CA GLU A 66 -13.56 12.51 12.11
C GLU A 66 -14.29 13.78 11.65
N LEU A 67 -15.38 13.58 10.92
CA LEU A 67 -16.23 14.62 10.35
C LEU A 67 -17.65 14.45 10.88
N THR A 68 -18.38 15.54 10.99
CA THR A 68 -19.78 15.48 11.42
C THR A 68 -20.61 14.81 10.33
N THR A 69 -21.50 13.89 10.71
CA THR A 69 -22.38 13.22 9.75
C THR A 69 -23.27 14.21 9.00
N ARG A 70 -23.61 15.36 9.61
CA ARG A 70 -24.36 16.46 8.98
C ARG A 70 -23.69 17.04 7.72
N THR A 71 -22.36 17.01 7.64
CA THR A 71 -21.60 17.66 6.54
C THR A 71 -21.17 16.68 5.44
N VAL A 72 -21.30 15.38 5.69
CA VAL A 72 -20.87 14.30 4.80
C VAL A 72 -22.09 13.58 4.23
N PRO A 73 -22.22 13.37 2.91
CA PRO A 73 -23.28 12.55 2.32
C PRO A 73 -23.29 11.12 2.88
N ALA A 74 -24.47 10.54 3.11
CA ALA A 74 -24.61 9.21 3.72
C ALA A 74 -23.76 8.13 3.04
N ARG A 75 -23.69 8.14 1.69
CA ARG A 75 -22.89 7.21 0.87
C ARG A 75 -21.38 7.27 1.12
N CYS A 76 -20.88 8.38 1.68
CA CYS A 76 -19.46 8.60 1.95
C CYS A 76 -19.11 8.35 3.42
N ARG A 77 -20.10 8.10 4.29
CA ARG A 77 -19.89 7.93 5.73
C ARG A 77 -19.41 6.52 6.04
N TRP A 78 -18.38 6.46 6.85
CA TRP A 78 -17.86 5.23 7.43
C TRP A 78 -17.77 5.38 8.93
N HIS A 79 -18.17 4.35 9.66
CA HIS A 79 -17.99 4.29 11.10
C HIS A 79 -17.01 3.18 11.47
N LEU A 80 -16.44 3.29 12.66
CA LEU A 80 -15.41 2.37 13.16
C LEU A 80 -15.92 1.68 14.42
N SER A 81 -16.16 0.39 14.32
CA SER A 81 -16.51 -0.45 15.47
C SER A 81 -15.40 -1.46 15.71
N ARG A 82 -14.78 -1.42 16.89
CA ARG A 82 -13.71 -2.37 17.31
C ARG A 82 -12.56 -2.54 16.30
N GLY A 83 -12.26 -1.50 15.50
CA GLY A 83 -11.21 -1.53 14.47
C GLY A 83 -11.66 -2.00 13.09
N VAL A 84 -12.95 -2.30 12.92
CA VAL A 84 -13.59 -2.64 11.64
C VAL A 84 -14.34 -1.42 11.11
N ALA A 85 -14.16 -1.14 9.83
CA ALA A 85 -14.84 -0.08 9.11
C ALA A 85 -16.13 -0.60 8.48
N HIS A 86 -17.22 0.09 8.78
CA HIS A 86 -18.54 -0.26 8.28
C HIS A 86 -19.09 0.91 7.47
N PRO A 87 -19.73 0.64 6.31
CA PRO A 87 -20.38 1.67 5.53
C PRO A 87 -21.60 2.22 6.30
N ALA A 88 -22.00 3.46 5.97
CA ALA A 88 -23.09 4.20 6.59
C ALA A 88 -22.84 4.57 8.06
N GLY A 89 -23.82 5.20 8.72
CA GLY A 89 -23.72 5.65 10.11
C GLY A 89 -24.26 4.60 11.08
N ASP A 90 -23.58 4.42 12.21
CA ASP A 90 -24.03 3.67 13.39
C ASP A 90 -24.95 4.50 14.32
N GLY A 91 -25.53 5.57 13.80
CA GLY A 91 -26.26 6.58 14.60
C GLY A 91 -25.35 7.62 15.27
N SER A 92 -24.02 7.50 15.16
CA SER A 92 -23.09 8.51 15.68
C SER A 92 -23.21 9.86 14.95
N ALA A 93 -22.93 10.94 15.68
CA ALA A 93 -22.78 12.27 15.12
C ALA A 93 -21.49 12.44 14.28
N TRP A 94 -20.59 11.46 14.33
CA TRP A 94 -19.28 11.49 13.71
C TRP A 94 -19.08 10.33 12.73
N CYS A 95 -18.38 10.60 11.64
CA CYS A 95 -18.00 9.60 10.65
C CYS A 95 -16.59 9.87 10.12
N ARG A 96 -16.04 8.86 9.47
CA ARG A 96 -14.84 8.94 8.64
C ARG A 96 -15.26 8.94 7.17
N ILE A 97 -14.36 9.37 6.31
CA ILE A 97 -14.55 9.35 4.86
C ILE A 97 -13.37 8.65 4.17
N PRO A 98 -13.60 7.95 3.05
CA PRO A 98 -12.53 7.38 2.26
C PRO A 98 -11.58 8.45 1.74
N HIS A 99 -10.28 8.23 1.88
CA HIS A 99 -9.27 9.21 1.46
C HIS A 99 -9.34 9.49 -0.06
N HIS A 100 -9.63 8.48 -0.88
CA HIS A 100 -9.70 8.65 -2.34
C HIS A 100 -10.76 9.68 -2.78
N LEU A 101 -11.84 9.87 -2.00
CA LEU A 101 -12.87 10.85 -2.31
C LEU A 101 -12.44 12.29 -2.06
N ILE A 102 -11.45 12.51 -1.19
CA ILE A 102 -10.94 13.85 -0.84
C ILE A 102 -9.49 14.03 -1.23
N CYS A 103 -8.94 13.10 -2.00
CA CYS A 103 -7.55 13.13 -2.44
C CYS A 103 -7.37 14.30 -3.42
N PRO A 104 -6.49 15.28 -3.14
CA PRO A 104 -6.22 16.37 -4.07
C PRO A 104 -5.65 15.91 -5.41
N GLY A 105 -4.96 14.76 -5.43
CA GLY A 105 -4.35 14.18 -6.63
C GLY A 105 -5.28 13.29 -7.46
N LEU A 106 -6.59 13.24 -7.15
CA LEU A 106 -7.59 12.57 -7.97
C LEU A 106 -8.62 13.57 -8.46
N ASP A 107 -9.03 13.47 -9.72
CA ASP A 107 -10.13 14.28 -10.26
C ASP A 107 -11.47 13.73 -9.78
N THR A 108 -11.88 14.15 -8.59
CA THR A 108 -13.22 13.87 -8.05
C THR A 108 -14.17 14.97 -8.52
N THR A 109 -15.18 14.60 -9.30
CA THR A 109 -16.02 15.53 -10.07
C THR A 109 -17.16 16.17 -9.28
N THR A 110 -17.52 15.67 -8.10
CA THR A 110 -18.62 16.26 -7.29
C THR A 110 -18.47 15.96 -5.80
N LEU A 111 -18.03 16.96 -5.02
CA LEU A 111 -18.01 16.94 -3.56
C LEU A 111 -18.94 18.01 -3.00
N THR A 112 -19.48 17.78 -1.81
CA THR A 112 -20.23 18.81 -1.08
C THR A 112 -19.29 19.95 -0.65
N PRO A 113 -19.78 21.19 -0.43
CA PRO A 113 -18.93 22.31 -0.05
C PRO A 113 -18.00 22.03 1.15
N PRO A 114 -18.45 21.36 2.24
CA PRO A 114 -17.56 21.01 3.35
C PRO A 114 -16.43 20.04 2.95
N LEU A 115 -16.71 19.10 2.04
CA LEU A 115 -15.70 18.16 1.55
C LEU A 115 -14.73 18.83 0.57
N ASN A 116 -15.19 19.82 -0.19
CA ASN A 116 -14.31 20.65 -1.03
C ASN A 116 -13.35 21.48 -0.18
N GLU A 117 -13.80 22.04 0.94
CA GLU A 117 -12.91 22.78 1.85
C GLU A 117 -11.86 21.84 2.48
N LEU A 118 -12.25 20.64 2.90
CA LEU A 118 -11.30 19.64 3.38
C LEU A 118 -10.29 19.24 2.28
N ARG A 119 -10.76 19.03 1.04
CA ARG A 119 -9.88 18.75 -0.11
C ARG A 119 -8.92 19.90 -0.37
N ARG A 120 -9.38 21.16 -0.28
CA ARG A 120 -8.54 22.37 -0.42
C ARG A 120 -7.45 22.41 0.65
N GLN A 121 -7.78 22.12 1.91
CA GLN A 121 -6.79 22.05 2.98
C GLN A 121 -5.74 20.96 2.75
N LEU A 122 -6.18 19.78 2.29
CA LEU A 122 -5.28 18.71 1.90
C LEU A 122 -4.40 19.11 0.70
N ALA A 123 -4.92 19.89 -0.26
CA ALA A 123 -4.16 20.39 -1.40
C ALA A 123 -3.05 21.37 -0.95
N LEU A 124 -3.37 22.30 -0.04
CA LEU A 124 -2.37 23.21 0.54
C LEU A 124 -1.30 22.42 1.31
N ARG A 125 -1.70 21.37 2.03
CA ARG A 125 -0.75 20.48 2.71
C ARG A 125 0.13 19.72 1.73
N THR A 126 -0.44 19.18 0.65
CA THR A 126 0.33 18.55 -0.44
C THR A 126 1.37 19.51 -0.97
N ARG A 127 0.98 20.77 -1.26
CA ARG A 127 1.91 21.79 -1.77
C ARG A 127 3.06 22.03 -0.80
N ARG A 128 2.79 22.19 0.50
CA ARG A 128 3.83 22.31 1.53
C ARG A 128 4.75 21.08 1.59
N LEU A 129 4.21 19.87 1.42
CA LEU A 129 5.02 18.65 1.39
C LEU A 129 5.96 18.61 0.17
N ILE A 130 5.50 19.13 -0.96
CA ILE A 130 6.28 19.27 -2.20
C ILE A 130 7.37 20.33 -2.01
N ASP A 131 7.01 21.51 -1.52
CA ASP A 131 7.95 22.61 -1.30
C ASP A 131 9.03 22.22 -0.27
N ALA A 132 8.70 21.38 0.72
CA ALA A 132 9.63 20.82 1.69
C ALA A 132 10.46 19.62 1.17
N GLY A 133 10.25 19.17 -0.07
CA GLY A 133 10.93 18.00 -0.66
C GLY A 133 10.54 16.65 -0.03
N THR A 134 9.51 16.61 0.82
CA THR A 134 9.05 15.37 1.49
C THR A 134 8.08 14.55 0.66
N HIS A 135 7.53 15.13 -0.40
CA HIS A 135 6.67 14.46 -1.37
C HIS A 135 7.04 14.88 -2.78
N THR A 136 7.35 13.91 -3.63
CA THR A 136 7.48 14.13 -5.07
C THR A 136 6.23 13.55 -5.72
N PRO A 137 5.34 14.38 -6.30
CA PRO A 137 4.18 13.87 -6.98
C PRO A 137 4.64 13.00 -8.15
N PRO A 138 3.91 11.92 -8.48
CA PRO A 138 4.19 11.19 -9.70
C PRO A 138 4.02 12.16 -10.87
N SER A 139 5.14 12.53 -11.51
CA SER A 139 5.09 13.30 -12.74
C SER A 139 4.23 12.51 -13.72
N ALA A 140 3.33 13.20 -14.43
CA ALA A 140 2.81 12.66 -15.69
C ALA A 140 4.06 12.33 -16.51
N GLN A 141 4.40 11.05 -16.60
CA GLN A 141 5.55 10.65 -17.38
C GLN A 141 5.19 11.03 -18.82
N PRO A 142 5.96 11.88 -19.52
CA PRO A 142 5.89 11.86 -20.97
C PRO A 142 6.08 10.41 -21.41
N PRO A 143 5.43 9.95 -22.50
CA PRO A 143 5.64 8.60 -23.02
C PRO A 143 7.14 8.38 -23.08
N ALA A 144 7.63 7.40 -22.31
CA ALA A 144 9.05 7.23 -22.09
C ALA A 144 9.75 7.14 -23.44
N GLN A 145 10.52 8.19 -23.78
CA GLN A 145 11.54 8.07 -24.80
C GLN A 145 12.46 6.93 -24.33
N PRO A 146 12.79 5.95 -25.20
CA PRO A 146 13.64 4.83 -24.82
C PRO A 146 15.08 5.33 -24.65
N ALA A 147 15.35 6.01 -23.53
CA ALA A 147 16.69 6.08 -22.99
C ALA A 147 17.06 4.66 -22.58
N ALA A 148 18.29 4.24 -22.91
CA ALA A 148 18.87 2.97 -22.52
C ALA A 148 19.03 2.91 -20.97
N ALA A 149 17.91 2.82 -20.27
CA ALA A 149 17.83 2.75 -18.84
C ALA A 149 17.85 1.29 -18.43
N VAL A 150 18.66 1.02 -17.41
CA VAL A 150 18.74 -0.25 -16.71
C VAL A 150 17.32 -0.79 -16.49
N CYS A 151 16.96 -1.90 -17.14
CA CYS A 151 15.63 -2.51 -17.10
C CYS A 151 15.33 -2.98 -15.66
N ARG A 152 14.88 -2.10 -14.77
CA ARG A 152 14.39 -2.44 -13.42
C ARG A 152 12.88 -2.16 -13.37
N PRO A 153 12.03 -3.21 -13.38
CA PRO A 153 10.59 -3.02 -13.30
C PRO A 153 10.20 -2.28 -12.02
N SER A 154 9.44 -1.20 -12.15
CA SER A 154 8.97 -0.40 -11.00
C SER A 154 7.91 -1.14 -10.18
N ARG A 155 7.11 -1.97 -10.84
CA ARG A 155 6.08 -2.84 -10.25
C ARG A 155 6.18 -4.22 -10.89
N PRO A 156 7.10 -5.05 -10.40
CA PRO A 156 7.36 -6.37 -10.96
C PRO A 156 6.19 -7.34 -10.74
N ILE A 157 6.02 -8.26 -11.68
CA ILE A 157 5.03 -9.34 -11.59
C ILE A 157 5.72 -10.54 -10.94
N ALA A 158 5.14 -11.08 -9.88
CA ALA A 158 5.63 -12.24 -9.16
C ALA A 158 4.66 -13.41 -9.31
N TYR A 159 5.21 -14.62 -9.46
CA TYR A 159 4.43 -15.85 -9.57
C TYR A 159 4.69 -16.76 -8.36
N PHE A 160 3.66 -17.01 -7.57
CA PHE A 160 3.69 -17.91 -6.41
C PHE A 160 2.27 -18.35 -6.06
N LEU A 161 2.14 -19.47 -5.35
CA LEU A 161 0.86 -20.04 -4.94
C LEU A 161 -0.11 -20.18 -6.14
N TYR A 162 0.44 -20.56 -7.30
CA TYR A 162 -0.26 -20.72 -8.58
C TYR A 162 -0.95 -19.46 -9.12
N GLY A 163 -0.62 -18.26 -8.62
CA GLY A 163 -1.18 -16.99 -9.07
C GLY A 163 -0.13 -15.96 -9.48
N TYR A 164 -0.54 -15.03 -10.34
CA TYR A 164 0.26 -13.87 -10.71
C TYR A 164 -0.13 -12.67 -9.84
N TYR A 165 0.86 -12.04 -9.24
CA TYR A 165 0.68 -10.88 -8.37
C TYR A 165 1.54 -9.71 -8.84
N LEU A 166 0.96 -8.53 -8.89
CA LEU A 166 1.67 -7.29 -9.14
C LEU A 166 2.16 -6.71 -7.82
N ALA A 167 3.47 -6.44 -7.74
CA ALA A 167 4.04 -5.77 -6.57
C ALA A 167 3.71 -4.27 -6.54
N ASP A 168 3.64 -3.68 -5.34
CA ASP A 168 3.44 -2.25 -5.17
C ASP A 168 4.68 -1.41 -5.50
N ARG A 169 5.87 -2.03 -5.56
CA ARG A 169 7.19 -1.40 -5.74
C ARG A 169 8.23 -2.45 -6.21
N PRO A 170 9.47 -2.07 -6.56
CA PRO A 170 10.52 -3.03 -6.91
C PRO A 170 10.76 -4.05 -5.78
N LEU A 171 11.09 -5.30 -6.13
CA LEU A 171 11.18 -6.39 -5.15
C LEU A 171 12.11 -6.10 -3.98
N ASP A 172 13.27 -5.49 -4.25
CA ASP A 172 14.27 -5.16 -3.21
C ASP A 172 13.76 -4.09 -2.23
N ASP A 173 12.78 -3.29 -2.65
CA ASP A 173 12.23 -2.19 -1.87
C ASP A 173 11.00 -2.65 -1.05
N ILE A 174 10.48 -3.87 -1.29
CA ILE A 174 9.35 -4.45 -0.55
C ILE A 174 9.79 -4.71 0.89
N ARG A 175 9.25 -3.92 1.82
CA ARG A 175 9.55 -4.04 3.25
C ARG A 175 8.59 -5.00 3.95
N CYS A 176 9.09 -5.59 5.02
CA CYS A 176 8.27 -6.42 5.89
C CYS A 176 7.09 -5.62 6.47
N VAL A 177 5.89 -6.22 6.49
CA VAL A 177 4.70 -5.58 7.06
C VAL A 177 4.62 -5.71 8.59
N ALA A 178 5.41 -6.60 9.19
CA ALA A 178 5.34 -6.90 10.60
C ALA A 178 5.82 -5.74 11.50
N GLN A 179 5.35 -5.77 12.74
CA GLN A 179 5.70 -4.87 13.82
C GLN A 179 6.98 -5.31 14.51
N THR A 180 7.90 -4.36 14.67
CA THR A 180 9.08 -4.50 15.54
C THR A 180 8.71 -4.35 17.01
N ARG A 181 9.60 -4.77 17.93
CA ARG A 181 9.46 -4.54 19.37
C ARG A 181 9.23 -3.06 19.73
N THR A 182 9.80 -2.13 18.96
CA THR A 182 9.60 -0.68 19.12
C THR A 182 8.31 -0.14 18.49
N ARG A 183 7.35 -1.02 18.17
CA ARG A 183 6.03 -0.71 17.58
C ARG A 183 6.08 0.03 16.24
N ARG A 184 7.18 -0.06 15.50
CA ARG A 184 7.33 0.50 14.14
C ARG A 184 7.28 -0.61 13.10
N ARG A 185 6.91 -0.26 11.86
CA ARG A 185 7.00 -1.21 10.74
C ARG A 185 8.44 -1.66 10.59
N CYS A 186 8.63 -2.96 10.43
CA CYS A 186 9.93 -3.56 10.18
C CYS A 186 10.59 -2.93 8.95
N PRO A 187 11.82 -2.39 9.07
CA PRO A 187 12.53 -1.80 7.95
C PRO A 187 13.13 -2.85 7.01
N HIS A 188 13.27 -4.10 7.46
CA HIS A 188 13.93 -5.16 6.69
C HIS A 188 13.12 -5.55 5.45
N PRO A 189 13.80 -5.82 4.33
CA PRO A 189 13.15 -6.25 3.11
C PRO A 189 12.56 -7.66 3.24
N VAL A 190 11.54 -7.94 2.42
CA VAL A 190 10.98 -9.29 2.24
C VAL A 190 11.98 -10.18 1.52
N GLN A 191 12.66 -9.65 0.50
CA GLN A 191 13.80 -10.28 -0.12
C GLN A 191 15.03 -10.09 0.77
N HIS A 192 15.53 -11.17 1.38
CA HIS A 192 16.69 -11.11 2.25
C HIS A 192 17.83 -11.96 1.66
N PRO A 193 19.10 -11.50 1.68
CA PRO A 193 20.22 -12.25 1.10
C PRO A 193 20.41 -13.66 1.69
N SER A 194 20.04 -13.85 2.96
CA SER A 194 20.16 -15.13 3.66
C SER A 194 18.94 -16.05 3.50
N ALA A 195 17.98 -15.71 2.64
CA ALA A 195 16.76 -16.49 2.43
C ALA A 195 16.60 -16.88 0.96
N PRO A 196 15.89 -17.98 0.67
CA PRO A 196 15.62 -18.39 -0.70
C PRO A 196 14.96 -17.26 -1.51
N SER A 197 15.53 -16.99 -2.69
CA SER A 197 15.08 -15.94 -3.60
C SER A 197 14.41 -16.54 -4.82
N GLY A 198 13.44 -15.83 -5.38
CA GLY A 198 12.86 -16.16 -6.68
C GLY A 198 13.86 -16.02 -7.84
N ILE A 199 13.47 -16.53 -9.00
CA ILE A 199 14.25 -16.48 -10.23
C ILE A 199 13.50 -15.65 -11.25
N TRP A 200 14.18 -14.69 -11.88
CA TRP A 200 13.61 -13.96 -13.01
C TRP A 200 13.49 -14.85 -14.24
N ARG A 201 12.28 -14.96 -14.79
CA ARG A 201 11.99 -15.78 -15.99
C ARG A 201 11.13 -15.00 -16.97
N LEU A 202 11.32 -15.30 -18.24
CA LEU A 202 10.38 -14.93 -19.29
C LEU A 202 9.33 -16.04 -19.35
N HIS A 203 8.07 -15.65 -19.25
CA HIS A 203 6.95 -16.56 -19.28
C HIS A 203 6.04 -16.21 -20.45
N SER A 204 5.69 -17.22 -21.24
CA SER A 204 4.67 -17.11 -22.27
C SER A 204 3.36 -17.61 -21.67
N PRO A 205 2.40 -16.74 -21.35
CA PRO A 205 1.11 -17.19 -20.86
C PRO A 205 0.45 -18.00 -21.98
N SER A 206 0.28 -19.30 -21.76
CA SER A 206 -0.54 -20.12 -22.65
C SER A 206 -1.97 -19.58 -22.57
N PRO A 207 -2.66 -19.38 -23.71
CA PRO A 207 -4.07 -19.01 -23.67
C PRO A 207 -4.85 -20.12 -22.97
N GLY A 208 -5.21 -19.89 -21.71
CA GLY A 208 -6.23 -20.69 -21.05
C GLY A 208 -7.57 -20.42 -21.73
N CYS A 209 -8.42 -21.44 -21.82
CA CYS A 209 -9.73 -21.37 -22.44
C CYS A 209 -10.47 -20.08 -22.02
N GLY A 210 -10.69 -19.15 -22.96
CA GLY A 210 -11.42 -17.90 -22.74
C GLY A 210 -10.59 -16.64 -22.43
N GLN A 211 -9.25 -16.66 -22.44
CA GLN A 211 -8.43 -15.45 -22.29
C GLN A 211 -7.92 -14.89 -23.62
N LEU A 212 -8.10 -13.58 -23.83
CA LEU A 212 -7.55 -12.84 -24.96
C LEU A 212 -6.02 -12.95 -24.97
N ALA A 213 -5.45 -13.23 -26.15
CA ALA A 213 -4.01 -13.30 -26.34
C ALA A 213 -3.36 -11.97 -25.95
N LEU A 214 -2.40 -12.01 -25.04
CA LEU A 214 -1.61 -10.85 -24.64
C LEU A 214 -0.78 -10.33 -25.83
N PRO A 215 -0.79 -9.02 -26.13
CA PRO A 215 0.10 -8.45 -27.13
C PRO A 215 1.57 -8.66 -26.72
N GLY A 216 2.29 -9.50 -27.46
CA GLY A 216 3.74 -9.71 -27.26
C GLY A 216 4.16 -11.07 -26.67
N GLY A 217 3.24 -11.98 -26.34
CA GLY A 217 3.50 -13.42 -26.11
C GLY A 217 4.47 -13.83 -24.99
N VAL A 218 5.17 -12.89 -24.35
CA VAL A 218 6.21 -13.14 -23.35
C VAL A 218 6.24 -12.01 -22.33
N MET A 219 6.27 -12.34 -21.04
CA MET A 219 6.35 -11.40 -19.94
C MET A 219 7.44 -11.80 -18.92
N ALA A 220 8.18 -10.83 -18.41
CA ALA A 220 9.15 -11.01 -17.35
C ALA A 220 8.43 -11.10 -16.01
N LEU A 221 8.64 -12.22 -15.32
CA LEU A 221 8.12 -12.45 -13.98
C LEU A 221 9.22 -12.90 -13.03
N TYR A 222 8.98 -12.66 -11.74
CA TYR A 222 9.78 -13.19 -10.66
C TYR A 222 9.15 -14.47 -10.14
N ASP A 223 9.72 -15.61 -10.54
CA ASP A 223 9.22 -16.93 -10.25
C ASP A 223 9.65 -17.38 -8.85
N LEU A 224 8.68 -17.48 -7.97
CA LEU A 224 8.81 -17.97 -6.60
C LEU A 224 8.19 -19.38 -6.43
N SER A 225 7.63 -19.98 -7.49
CA SER A 225 6.90 -21.25 -7.44
C SER A 225 7.77 -22.45 -7.07
N HIS A 226 9.07 -22.37 -7.34
CA HIS A 226 10.05 -23.39 -6.97
C HIS A 226 10.44 -23.35 -5.49
N LEU A 227 10.08 -22.29 -4.75
CA LEU A 227 10.36 -22.20 -3.33
C LEU A 227 9.42 -23.12 -2.52
N PRO A 228 9.82 -23.57 -1.33
CA PRO A 228 8.93 -24.28 -0.42
C PRO A 228 7.64 -23.48 -0.16
N TYR A 229 6.52 -24.19 0.05
CA TYR A 229 5.21 -23.56 0.29
C TYR A 229 5.24 -22.49 1.40
N ALA A 230 5.95 -22.75 2.50
CA ALA A 230 6.11 -21.80 3.60
C ALA A 230 6.80 -20.49 3.17
N GLU A 231 7.77 -20.57 2.27
CA GLU A 231 8.44 -19.39 1.71
C GLU A 231 7.51 -18.63 0.76
N GLN A 232 6.75 -19.33 -0.08
CA GLN A 232 5.73 -18.69 -0.92
C GLN A 232 4.67 -17.96 -0.08
N LEU A 233 4.24 -18.56 1.04
CA LEU A 233 3.32 -17.92 1.98
C LEU A 233 3.95 -16.74 2.72
N ARG A 234 5.25 -16.80 3.04
CA ARG A 234 6.00 -15.67 3.61
C ARG A 234 6.05 -14.50 2.63
N TRP A 235 6.29 -14.77 1.35
CA TRP A 235 6.22 -13.76 0.29
C TRP A 235 4.80 -13.19 0.17
N ARG A 236 3.77 -14.04 0.15
CA ARG A 236 2.34 -13.64 0.11
C ARG A 236 1.96 -12.72 1.29
N THR A 237 2.51 -12.97 2.47
CA THR A 237 2.28 -12.18 3.69
C THR A 237 3.27 -11.03 3.87
N GLN A 238 4.21 -10.83 2.94
CA GLN A 238 5.25 -9.79 2.97
C GLN A 238 6.00 -9.73 4.30
N ARG A 239 6.49 -10.88 4.80
CA ARG A 239 7.31 -10.95 6.02
C ARG A 239 8.78 -11.19 5.70
N CYS A 240 9.69 -10.52 6.42
CA CYS A 240 11.10 -10.88 6.38
C CYS A 240 11.32 -12.23 7.11
N PRO A 241 12.42 -12.95 6.84
CA PRO A 241 12.69 -14.26 7.44
C PRO A 241 12.61 -14.24 8.98
N HIS A 242 13.13 -13.19 9.62
CA HIS A 242 13.07 -13.04 11.07
C HIS A 242 11.62 -13.01 11.61
N HIS A 243 10.73 -12.26 10.98
CA HIS A 243 9.32 -12.16 11.39
C HIS A 243 8.44 -13.31 10.86
N ALA A 244 8.98 -14.13 9.95
CA ALA A 244 8.37 -15.39 9.55
C ALA A 244 8.59 -16.46 10.63
N ALA A 245 9.82 -16.55 11.16
CA ALA A 245 10.19 -17.47 12.24
C ALA A 245 9.59 -17.08 13.60
N ALA A 246 9.49 -15.79 13.91
CA ALA A 246 8.85 -15.31 15.13
C ALA A 246 7.32 -15.23 14.98
N HIS A 247 6.63 -16.32 15.28
CA HIS A 247 5.17 -16.40 15.24
C HIS A 247 4.52 -15.60 16.40
N GLY A 248 4.43 -14.28 16.24
CA GLY A 248 3.76 -13.42 17.24
C GLY A 248 3.75 -11.93 16.89
N ALA A 249 4.63 -11.49 15.99
CA ALA A 249 4.61 -10.11 15.53
C ALA A 249 3.34 -9.84 14.71
N ALA A 250 2.59 -8.81 15.10
CA ALA A 250 1.44 -8.32 14.36
C ALA A 250 1.86 -7.54 13.11
N ASP A 251 0.97 -7.37 12.15
CA ASP A 251 1.21 -6.60 10.93
C ASP A 251 0.79 -5.14 11.11
N LEU A 252 1.68 -4.23 10.70
CA LEU A 252 1.51 -2.77 10.70
C LEU A 252 1.20 -2.18 9.31
N ALA A 253 1.10 -3.02 8.29
CA ALA A 253 0.76 -2.58 6.94
C ALA A 253 0.06 -3.70 6.20
N LEU A 254 -0.79 -3.33 5.25
CA LEU A 254 -1.30 -4.29 4.27
C LEU A 254 -0.16 -4.78 3.39
N THR A 255 -0.30 -6.01 2.91
CA THR A 255 0.56 -6.51 1.84
C THR A 255 0.32 -5.70 0.58
N GLY A 256 1.37 -5.19 -0.05
CA GLY A 256 1.31 -4.46 -1.32
C GLY A 256 1.13 -5.37 -2.55
N TRP A 257 0.51 -6.54 -2.42
CA TRP A 257 0.24 -7.43 -3.55
C TRP A 257 -1.12 -7.13 -4.14
N GLU A 258 -1.17 -6.89 -5.45
CA GLU A 258 -2.40 -6.83 -6.25
C GLU A 258 -2.50 -8.09 -7.12
N VAL A 259 -3.70 -8.62 -7.33
CA VAL A 259 -3.88 -9.73 -8.28
C VAL A 259 -3.61 -9.19 -9.68
N PHE A 260 -2.71 -9.84 -10.42
CA PHE A 260 -2.34 -9.40 -11.75
C PHE A 260 -3.43 -9.78 -12.76
N ASP A 261 -4.04 -8.75 -13.33
CA ASP A 261 -4.90 -8.82 -14.51
C ASP A 261 -4.14 -8.27 -15.74
N PRO A 262 -3.89 -9.10 -16.77
CA PRO A 262 -3.20 -8.70 -18.00
C PRO A 262 -3.77 -7.46 -18.70
N LEU A 263 -5.09 -7.28 -18.69
CA LEU A 263 -5.77 -6.19 -19.39
C LEU A 263 -5.62 -4.88 -18.60
N LEU A 264 -5.84 -4.94 -17.29
CA LEU A 264 -5.74 -3.77 -16.40
C LEU A 264 -4.30 -3.33 -16.14
N HIS A 265 -3.35 -4.27 -16.22
CA HIS A 265 -1.95 -4.02 -15.85
C HIS A 265 -0.97 -4.16 -17.01
N HIS A 266 -1.43 -4.04 -18.27
CA HIS A 266 -0.60 -4.18 -19.47
C HIS A 266 0.65 -3.28 -19.44
N GLN A 267 0.58 -2.09 -18.84
CA GLN A 267 1.72 -1.17 -18.68
C GLN A 267 2.88 -1.71 -17.82
N HIS A 268 2.63 -2.76 -17.03
CA HIS A 268 3.64 -3.41 -16.17
C HIS A 268 4.20 -4.70 -16.81
N ILE A 269 3.76 -5.03 -18.02
CA ILE A 269 4.28 -6.16 -18.79
C ILE A 269 5.58 -5.74 -19.45
N HIS A 270 6.66 -6.39 -19.04
CA HIS A 270 7.98 -6.20 -19.65
C HIS A 270 8.36 -7.47 -20.42
N THR A 271 8.78 -7.34 -21.68
CA THR A 271 9.14 -8.48 -22.55
C THR A 271 10.61 -8.91 -22.43
N ARG A 272 11.38 -8.27 -21.54
CA ARG A 272 12.82 -8.51 -21.35
C ARG A 272 13.14 -8.72 -19.88
N LEU A 273 14.11 -9.60 -19.59
CA LEU A 273 14.60 -9.80 -18.23
C LEU A 273 15.30 -8.53 -17.70
N PRO A 274 15.23 -8.27 -16.38
CA PRO A 274 15.95 -7.17 -15.77
C PRO A 274 17.46 -7.26 -15.97
N ASP A 275 18.13 -6.11 -16.14
CA ASP A 275 19.56 -6.07 -16.53
C ASP A 275 20.51 -6.63 -15.46
N MET A 276 20.08 -6.61 -14.20
CA MET A 276 20.81 -7.25 -13.08
C MET A 276 21.02 -8.75 -13.31
N VAL A 277 20.12 -9.41 -14.05
CA VAL A 277 20.21 -10.82 -14.40
C VAL A 277 21.15 -11.04 -15.59
N ARG A 278 21.17 -10.10 -16.55
CA ARG A 278 22.03 -10.20 -17.75
C ARG A 278 23.51 -10.04 -17.41
N ARG A 279 23.84 -9.11 -16.50
CA ARG A 279 25.23 -8.90 -16.05
C ARG A 279 25.83 -10.07 -15.28
N ARG A 280 25.00 -10.89 -14.62
CA ARG A 280 25.47 -12.09 -13.90
C ARG A 280 25.79 -13.23 -14.86
N LYS A 281 25.08 -13.35 -15.98
CA LYS A 281 25.36 -14.36 -17.02
C LYS A 281 26.64 -14.03 -17.80
N GLY A 282 26.83 -12.79 -18.24
CA GLY A 282 28.03 -12.38 -19.00
C GLY A 282 29.33 -12.27 -18.17
N ARG A 283 29.35 -12.75 -16.93
CA ARG A 283 30.54 -12.79 -16.06
C ARG A 283 30.89 -14.23 -15.63
N GLN A 284 30.17 -15.21 -16.16
CA GLN A 284 30.36 -16.65 -15.92
C GLN A 284 30.71 -17.41 -17.22
N GLU A 285 30.93 -16.69 -18.33
CA GLU A 285 31.61 -17.14 -19.54
C GLU A 285 33.03 -16.56 -19.55
#